data_AF-A0A1M4Y8N1-F1
#
_entry.id   AF-A0A1M4Y8N1-F1
#
_cell.length_a   1.000
_cell.length_b   1.000
_cell.length_c   1.000
_cell.angle_alpha   90.00
_cell.angle_beta   90.00
_cell.angle_gamma   90.00
#
_symmetry.space_group_name_H-M   'P 1'
#
loop_
_entity.id
_entity.type
_entity.pdbx_description
1 polymer ?
#
loop_
_entity_poly.entity_id
_entity_poly.type
_entity_poly.pdbx_seq_one_letter_code
_entity_poly.pdbx_strand_id
1 'polypeptide(L)'
;MLENLKEKWGVGAGRVSLILVTFALGGSLTGFLARKIITSLEIDSLFLYIPVYIILVTILWPVMVLLVSLPLGQFFFFRSYIRRIAKKISRK
;
A
#
# COMPACT_ATOMS: atom_id res chain seq x y z
N MET A 1 7.50 5.47 19.40
CA MET A 1 7.23 5.04 18.00
C MET A 1 6.14 5.86 17.33
N LEU A 2 4.92 5.95 17.92
CA LEU A 2 3.83 6.77 17.35
C LEU A 2 4.18 8.27 17.29
N GLU A 3 4.90 8.78 18.28
CA GLU A 3 5.37 10.18 18.29
C GLU A 3 6.31 10.49 17.12
N ASN A 4 7.26 9.59 16.83
CA ASN A 4 8.15 9.74 15.66
C ASN A 4 7.36 9.76 14.34
N LEU A 5 6.27 8.99 14.22
CA LEU A 5 5.39 9.01 13.04
C LEU A 5 4.57 10.31 12.98
N LYS A 6 4.04 10.75 14.13
CA LYS A 6 3.34 12.03 14.28
C LYS A 6 4.20 13.18 13.78
N GLU A 7 5.45 13.24 14.21
CA GLU A 7 6.43 14.26 13.81
C GLU A 7 6.86 14.12 12.34
N LYS A 8 7.21 12.91 11.90
CA LYS A 8 7.64 12.64 10.52
C LYS A 8 6.57 12.97 9.48
N TRP A 9 5.31 12.77 9.83
CA TRP A 9 4.17 13.01 8.93
C TRP A 9 3.50 14.36 9.16
N GLY A 10 3.80 15.06 10.26
CA GLY A 10 3.19 16.35 10.59
C GLY A 10 1.68 16.26 10.82
N VAL A 11 1.21 15.16 11.43
CA VAL A 11 -0.23 14.89 11.63
C VAL A 11 -0.52 14.54 13.08
N GLY A 12 -1.69 14.91 13.60
CA GLY A 12 -2.10 14.58 14.98
C GLY A 12 -2.28 13.08 15.22
N ALA A 13 -2.28 12.65 16.48
CA ALA A 13 -2.31 11.24 16.88
C ALA A 13 -3.49 10.45 16.29
N GLY A 14 -4.71 11.01 16.33
CA GLY A 14 -5.89 10.36 15.73
C GLY A 14 -5.76 10.13 14.22
N ARG A 15 -5.10 11.06 13.51
CA ARG A 15 -4.85 10.92 12.07
C ARG A 15 -3.76 9.90 11.79
N VAL A 16 -2.72 9.78 12.63
CA VAL A 16 -1.75 8.68 12.55
C VAL A 16 -2.46 7.33 12.64
N SER A 17 -3.38 7.16 13.59
CA SER A 17 -4.14 5.92 13.72
C SER A 17 -4.95 5.60 12.46
N LEU A 18 -5.66 6.58 11.88
CA LEU A 18 -6.39 6.41 10.62
C LEU A 18 -5.48 6.04 9.45
N ILE A 19 -4.29 6.65 9.37
CA ILE A 19 -3.29 6.32 8.35
C ILE A 19 -2.83 4.86 8.52
N LEU A 20 -2.54 4.42 9.73
CA LEU A 20 -2.13 3.03 10.01
C LEU A 20 -3.25 2.03 9.67
N VAL A 21 -4.50 2.34 10.01
CA VAL A 21 -5.67 1.54 9.61
C VAL A 21 -5.78 1.47 8.09
N THR A 22 -5.59 2.60 7.40
CA THR A 22 -5.60 2.64 5.93
C THR A 22 -4.49 1.77 5.33
N PHE A 23 -3.28 1.79 5.90
CA PHE A 23 -2.19 0.92 5.48
C PHE A 23 -2.53 -0.56 5.70
N ALA A 24 -3.08 -0.91 6.86
CA ALA A 24 -3.42 -2.30 7.19
C ALA A 24 -4.52 -2.85 6.26
N LEU A 25 -5.58 -2.07 6.04
CA LEU A 25 -6.68 -2.42 5.13
C LEU A 25 -6.22 -2.47 3.67
N GLY A 26 -5.49 -1.45 3.21
CA GLY A 26 -4.95 -1.41 1.85
C GLY A 26 -3.96 -2.56 1.58
N GLY A 27 -3.08 -2.87 2.54
CA GLY A 27 -2.16 -4.00 2.45
C GLY A 27 -2.87 -5.35 2.42
N SER A 28 -3.87 -5.55 3.29
CA SER A 28 -4.67 -6.78 3.32
C SER A 28 -5.43 -6.99 2.01
N LEU A 29 -6.07 -5.94 1.48
CA LEU A 29 -6.77 -5.98 0.20
C LEU A 29 -5.82 -6.27 -0.97
N THR A 30 -4.62 -5.70 -0.94
CA THR A 30 -3.57 -5.96 -1.95
C THR A 30 -3.16 -7.43 -1.95
N GLY A 31 -2.87 -8.00 -0.78
CA GLY A 31 -2.47 -9.41 -0.67
C GLY A 31 -3.58 -10.37 -1.10
N PHE A 32 -4.83 -10.06 -0.73
CA PHE A 32 -6.00 -10.81 -1.19
C PHE A 32 -6.14 -10.79 -2.71
N LEU A 33 -6.06 -9.61 -3.33
CA LEU A 33 -6.22 -9.46 -4.78
C LEU A 33 -5.05 -10.09 -5.55
N ALA A 34 -3.82 -9.92 -5.08
CA ALA A 34 -2.64 -10.54 -5.68
C ALA A 34 -2.77 -12.07 -5.67
N ARG A 35 -3.21 -12.67 -4.55
CA ARG A 35 -3.45 -14.11 -4.46
C ARG A 35 -4.54 -14.55 -5.44
N LYS A 36 -5.66 -13.81 -5.51
CA LYS A 36 -6.75 -14.11 -6.43
C LYS A 36 -6.30 -14.10 -7.90
N ILE A 37 -5.46 -13.13 -8.28
CA ILE A 37 -4.89 -13.03 -9.64
C ILE A 37 -4.01 -14.24 -9.93
N ILE A 38 -3.09 -14.61 -9.03
CA ILE A 38 -2.18 -15.75 -9.25
C ILE A 38 -2.94 -17.07 -9.35
N THR A 39 -3.93 -17.29 -8.48
CA THR A 39 -4.78 -18.49 -8.56
C THR A 39 -5.56 -18.54 -9.87
N SER A 40 -5.95 -17.39 -10.43
CA SER A 40 -6.62 -17.33 -11.73
C SER A 40 -5.68 -17.58 -12.91
N LEU A 41 -4.36 -17.48 -12.71
CA LEU A 41 -3.33 -17.78 -13.70
C LEU A 41 -2.82 -19.22 -13.61
N GLU A 42 -3.39 -20.05 -12.70
CA GLU A 42 -3.03 -21.46 -12.50
C GLU A 42 -1.52 -21.68 -12.29
N ILE A 43 -0.88 -20.76 -11.57
CA ILE A 43 0.56 -20.85 -11.26
C ILE A 43 0.78 -21.80 -10.08
N ASP A 44 1.18 -23.03 -10.40
CA ASP A 44 1.44 -24.09 -9.40
C ASP A 44 2.90 -24.15 -8.92
N SER A 45 3.84 -23.65 -9.75
CA SER A 45 5.26 -23.66 -9.39
C SER A 45 5.56 -22.62 -8.32
N LEU A 46 6.04 -23.06 -7.15
CA LEU A 46 6.45 -22.17 -6.05
C LEU A 46 7.52 -21.16 -6.49
N PHE A 47 8.42 -21.58 -7.36
CA PHE A 47 9.48 -20.74 -7.92
C PHE A 47 8.92 -19.58 -8.76
N LEU A 48 7.79 -19.79 -9.46
CA LEU A 48 7.11 -18.75 -10.22
C LEU A 48 6.14 -17.95 -9.35
N TYR A 49 5.47 -18.61 -8.40
CA TYR A 49 4.49 -18.01 -7.49
C TYR A 49 5.09 -16.82 -6.71
N ILE A 50 6.24 -17.02 -6.06
CA ILE A 50 6.86 -16.02 -5.18
C ILE A 50 7.20 -14.71 -5.92
N PRO A 51 8.01 -14.73 -7.00
CA PRO A 51 8.37 -13.50 -7.70
C PRO A 51 7.14 -12.81 -8.33
N VAL A 52 6.21 -13.57 -8.90
CA VAL A 52 4.96 -13.00 -9.46
C VAL A 52 4.13 -12.34 -8.36
N TYR A 53 4.01 -12.96 -7.19
CA TYR A 53 3.32 -12.38 -6.04
C TYR A 53 3.96 -11.09 -5.56
N ILE A 54 5.29 -11.03 -5.45
CA ILE A 54 6.00 -9.82 -5.04
C ILE A 54 5.76 -8.69 -6.05
N ILE A 55 5.85 -8.97 -7.35
CA ILE A 55 5.62 -7.99 -8.41
C ILE A 55 4.17 -7.48 -8.33
N LEU A 56 3.19 -8.39 -8.24
CA LEU A 56 1.77 -8.02 -8.17
C LEU A 56 1.47 -7.16 -6.95
N VAL A 57 1.90 -7.57 -5.75
CA VAL A 57 1.69 -6.79 -4.52
C VAL A 57 2.31 -5.41 -4.66
N THR A 58 3.52 -5.31 -5.18
CA THR A 58 4.23 -4.03 -5.35
C THR A 58 3.48 -3.07 -6.29
N ILE A 59 2.95 -3.58 -7.40
CA ILE A 59 2.21 -2.77 -8.40
C ILE A 59 0.79 -2.44 -7.92
N LEU A 60 0.12 -3.38 -7.27
CA LEU A 60 -1.27 -3.20 -6.81
C LEU A 60 -1.36 -2.32 -5.58
N TRP A 61 -0.36 -2.35 -4.70
CA TRP A 61 -0.39 -1.66 -3.40
C TRP A 61 -0.71 -0.15 -3.48
N PRO A 62 -0.08 0.65 -4.36
CA PRO A 62 -0.40 2.07 -4.50
C PRO A 62 -1.88 2.32 -4.87
N VAL A 63 -2.46 1.43 -5.68
CA VAL A 63 -3.87 1.52 -6.10
C VAL A 63 -4.79 1.19 -4.93
N MET A 64 -4.55 0.06 -4.25
CA MET A 64 -5.41 -0.40 -3.15
C MET A 64 -5.42 0.58 -1.97
N VAL A 65 -4.25 1.12 -1.61
CA VAL A 65 -4.14 2.10 -0.53
C VAL A 65 -4.88 3.39 -0.88
N LEU A 66 -4.83 3.85 -2.14
CA LEU A 66 -5.62 5.01 -2.56
C LEU A 66 -7.12 4.73 -2.50
N LEU A 67 -7.58 3.56 -2.94
CA LEU A 67 -8.99 3.17 -2.87
C LEU A 67 -9.51 3.16 -1.43
N VAL A 68 -8.79 2.50 -0.51
CA VAL A 68 -9.17 2.42 0.90
C VAL A 68 -9.09 3.79 1.59
N SER A 69 -8.19 4.67 1.14
CA SER A 69 -8.05 6.01 1.72
C SER A 69 -9.20 6.97 1.37
N LEU A 70 -10.04 6.65 0.38
CA LEU A 70 -11.22 7.45 0.01
C LEU A 70 -12.26 7.50 1.15
N PRO A 71 -12.83 6.38 1.64
CA PRO A 71 -13.81 6.40 2.73
C PRO A 71 -13.20 6.86 4.07
N LEU A 72 -11.88 6.72 4.27
CA LEU A 72 -11.20 7.10 5.51
C LEU A 72 -10.68 8.57 5.52
N GLY A 73 -10.92 9.32 4.44
CA GLY A 73 -10.52 10.72 4.33
C GLY A 73 -9.00 10.95 4.27
N GLN A 74 -8.19 9.92 3.99
CA GLN A 74 -6.73 10.01 3.91
C GLN A 74 -6.19 10.10 2.47
N PHE A 75 -7.06 10.25 1.47
CA PHE A 75 -6.67 10.26 0.05
C PHE A 75 -5.56 11.25 -0.31
N PHE A 76 -5.68 12.52 0.09
CA PHE A 76 -4.65 13.52 -0.19
C PHE A 76 -3.30 13.21 0.48
N PHE A 77 -3.33 12.61 1.67
CA PHE A 77 -2.11 12.15 2.36
C PHE A 77 -1.42 11.05 1.54
N PHE A 78 -2.15 10.01 1.17
CA PHE A 78 -1.58 8.86 0.44
C PHE A 78 -1.18 9.22 -0.99
N ARG A 79 -1.94 10.05 -1.69
CA ARG A 79 -1.55 10.57 -3.01
C ARG A 79 -0.22 11.33 -2.93
N SER A 80 -0.05 12.17 -1.91
CA SER A 80 1.21 12.91 -1.68
C SER A 80 2.35 11.97 -1.30
N TYR A 81 2.07 10.97 -0.46
CA TYR A 81 3.03 9.95 -0.04
C TYR A 81 3.55 9.13 -1.22
N ILE A 82 2.66 8.57 -2.04
CA ILE A 82 3.00 7.80 -3.25
C ILE A 82 3.78 8.68 -4.22
N ARG A 83 3.37 9.94 -4.43
CA ARG A 83 4.09 10.87 -5.31
C ARG A 83 5.52 11.15 -4.83
N ARG A 84 5.74 11.25 -3.51
CA ARG A 84 7.10 11.39 -2.94
C ARG A 84 7.94 10.14 -3.17
N ILE A 85 7.35 8.95 -3.04
CA ILE A 85 8.04 7.68 -3.34
C ILE A 85 8.39 7.60 -4.83
N ALA A 86 7.42 7.83 -5.71
CA ALA A 86 7.61 7.81 -7.15
C ALA A 86 8.71 8.80 -7.58
N LYS A 87 8.73 10.00 -7.01
CA LYS A 87 9.81 10.98 -7.24
C LYS A 87 11.18 10.47 -6.80
N LYS A 88 11.27 9.70 -5.70
CA LYS A 88 12.55 9.12 -5.25
C LYS A 88 13.03 8.00 -6.16
N ILE A 89 12.11 7.16 -6.64
CA ILE A 89 12.43 6.06 -7.57
C ILE A 89 12.80 6.61 -8.96
N SER A 90 12.09 7.66 -9.41
CA SER A 90 12.29 8.27 -10.73
C SER A 90 13.41 9.30 -10.77
N ARG A 91 14.05 9.63 -9.65
CA ARG A 91 15.16 10.58 -9.61
C ARG A 91 16.39 9.90 -10.21
N LYS A 92 16.45 9.98 -11.54
CA LYS A 92 17.64 9.71 -12.36
C LYS A 92 18.74 10.71 -12.01
#